data_AF-A0A1V9YKZ4-F1
#
_entry.id   AF-A0A1V9YKZ4-F1
#
_cell.length_a   1.000
_cell.length_b   1.000
_cell.length_c   1.000
_cell.angle_alpha   90.00
_cell.angle_beta   90.00
_cell.angle_gamma   90.00
#
_symmetry.space_group_name_H-M   'P 1'
#
loop_
_entity.id
_entity.type
_entity.pdbx_description
1 polymer ?
#
loop_
_entity_poly.entity_id
_entity_poly.type
_entity_poly.pdbx_seq_one_letter_code
_entity_poly.pdbx_strand_id
1 'polypeptide(L)'
;MALRLTGSKLLGTNPAVTLYRHITKQVPRVLTLYDINMEPREARLAVQAFFRKNAEIKDPRVIDMLISKANMELEETLMQWKQKAHLVTLLDSGAKLQAEKDSVFDEYEDGLDNFFAGIDTNEDEK
;
A
#
# COMPACT_ATOMS: atom_id res chain seq x y z
N MET A 1 15.71 13.25 10.60
CA MET A 1 16.86 13.30 9.67
C MET A 1 16.31 13.10 8.26
N ALA A 2 16.10 14.19 7.52
CA ALA A 2 15.54 14.13 6.17
C ALA A 2 16.61 13.65 5.18
N LEU A 3 16.42 12.47 4.59
CA LEU A 3 17.23 11.96 3.50
C LEU A 3 16.90 12.76 2.24
N ARG A 4 17.68 13.80 1.97
CA ARG A 4 17.63 14.61 0.74
C ARG A 4 18.10 13.74 -0.44
N LEU A 5 17.16 13.06 -1.10
CA LEU A 5 17.40 12.33 -2.35
C LEU A 5 17.38 13.33 -3.52
N THR A 6 18.42 14.15 -3.63
CA THR A 6 18.67 14.93 -4.85
C THR A 6 20.08 14.60 -5.32
N GLY A 7 20.18 13.84 -6.42
CA GLY A 7 21.38 13.76 -7.23
C GLY A 7 22.50 12.86 -6.71
N SER A 8 22.27 11.56 -6.61
CA SER A 8 23.27 10.54 -7.00
C SER A 8 22.60 9.18 -7.02
N LYS A 9 22.76 8.45 -8.13
CA LYS A 9 22.52 7.00 -8.16
C LYS A 9 23.43 6.40 -7.10
N LEU A 10 22.89 6.11 -5.90
CA LEU A 10 23.56 5.22 -4.97
C LEU A 10 23.71 3.88 -5.69
N LEU A 11 24.95 3.55 -6.05
CA LEU A 11 25.33 2.34 -6.77
C LEU A 11 24.56 1.13 -6.22
N GLY A 12 23.67 0.57 -7.04
CA GLY A 12 23.13 -0.78 -6.87
C GLY A 12 21.87 -0.97 -6.01
N THR A 13 21.35 0.03 -5.28
CA THR A 13 20.18 -0.19 -4.42
C THR A 13 18.95 0.60 -4.88
N ASN A 14 17.88 -0.10 -5.27
CA ASN A 14 16.61 0.54 -5.64
C ASN A 14 16.02 1.25 -4.40
N PRO A 15 15.76 2.58 -4.47
CA PRO A 15 15.29 3.36 -3.31
C PRO A 15 13.95 2.85 -2.76
N ALA A 16 13.06 2.35 -3.61
CA ALA A 16 11.79 1.74 -3.19
C ALA A 16 12.00 0.48 -2.34
N VAL A 17 13.01 -0.33 -2.66
CA VAL A 17 13.34 -1.55 -1.90
C VAL A 17 13.92 -1.19 -0.54
N THR A 18 14.77 -0.17 -0.48
CA THR A 18 15.31 0.34 0.80
C THR A 18 14.20 0.86 1.70
N LEU A 19 13.26 1.63 1.15
CA LEU A 19 12.08 2.11 1.87
C LEU A 19 11.20 0.96 2.36
N TYR A 20 10.91 -0.03 1.51
CA TYR A 20 10.13 -1.21 1.91
C TYR A 20 10.77 -1.98 3.07
N ARG A 21 12.09 -2.20 3.03
CA ARG A 21 12.82 -2.82 4.16
C ARG A 21 12.76 -1.98 5.42
N HIS A 22 12.75 -0.66 5.30
CA HIS A 22 12.65 0.23 6.45
C HIS A 22 11.25 0.14 7.08
N ILE A 23 10.19 0.23 6.27
CA ILE A 23 8.79 0.14 6.75
C ILE A 23 8.55 -1.23 7.41
N THR A 24 8.91 -2.33 6.75
CA THR A 24 8.69 -3.69 7.28
C THR A 24 9.35 -3.95 8.62
N LYS A 25 10.49 -3.31 8.91
CA LYS A 25 11.14 -3.34 10.24
C LYS A 25 10.35 -2.56 11.30
N GLN A 26 9.70 -1.47 10.92
CA GLN A 26 8.91 -0.64 11.84
C GLN A 26 7.50 -1.19 12.09
N VAL A 27 6.96 -2.04 11.20
CA VAL A 27 5.59 -2.58 11.30
C VAL A 27 5.28 -3.17 12.70
N PRO A 28 6.08 -4.07 13.29
CA PRO A 28 5.76 -4.63 14.61
C PRO A 28 5.68 -3.55 15.69
N ARG A 29 6.59 -2.58 15.65
CA ARG A 29 6.60 -1.44 16.58
C ARG A 29 5.33 -0.60 16.43
N VAL A 30 4.91 -0.31 15.20
CA VAL A 30 3.68 0.45 14.93
C VAL A 30 2.44 -0.29 15.44
N LEU A 31 2.34 -1.61 15.20
CA LEU A 31 1.22 -2.42 15.70
C LEU A 31 1.11 -2.34 17.23
N THR A 32 2.23 -2.44 17.94
CA THR A 32 2.25 -2.29 19.41
C THR A 32 1.93 -0.88 19.87
N LEU A 33 2.38 0.15 19.14
CA LEU A 33 2.21 1.55 19.50
C LEU A 33 0.74 2.00 19.40
N TYR A 34 0.00 1.39 18.47
CA TYR A 34 -1.40 1.70 18.17
C TYR A 34 -2.38 0.65 18.68
N ASP A 35 -1.87 -0.38 19.39
CA ASP A 35 -2.67 -1.48 19.94
C ASP A 35 -3.58 -2.13 18.88
N ILE A 36 -3.01 -2.48 17.73
CA ILE A 36 -3.72 -3.11 16.61
C ILE A 36 -3.59 -4.63 16.71
N ASN A 37 -4.72 -5.32 16.81
CA ASN A 37 -4.82 -6.78 16.90
C ASN A 37 -4.69 -7.46 15.52
N MET A 38 -3.60 -7.19 14.80
CA MET A 38 -3.30 -7.83 13.51
C MET A 38 -1.95 -8.55 13.60
N GLU A 39 -1.83 -9.71 12.93
CA GLU A 39 -0.59 -10.47 12.96
C GLU A 39 0.52 -9.72 12.17
N PRO A 40 1.76 -9.61 12.69
CA PRO A 40 2.79 -8.81 12.03
C PRO A 40 3.11 -9.25 10.59
N ARG A 41 2.95 -10.53 10.25
CA ARG A 41 3.11 -11.00 8.86
C ARG A 41 1.99 -10.51 7.97
N GLU A 42 0.75 -10.54 8.41
CA GLU A 42 -0.40 -9.99 7.67
C GLU A 42 -0.22 -8.49 7.41
N ALA A 43 0.18 -7.71 8.42
CA ALA A 43 0.46 -6.30 8.23
C ALA A 43 1.61 -6.04 7.24
N ARG A 44 2.68 -6.84 7.27
CA ARG A 44 3.78 -6.76 6.28
C ARG A 44 3.30 -7.09 4.87
N LEU A 45 2.40 -8.05 4.75
CA LEU A 45 1.78 -8.46 3.48
C LEU A 45 0.88 -7.33 2.93
N ALA A 46 0.04 -6.72 3.76
CA ALA A 46 -0.75 -5.54 3.39
C ALA A 46 0.15 -4.38 2.89
N VAL A 47 1.26 -4.10 3.59
CA VAL A 47 2.27 -3.14 3.12
C VAL A 47 2.84 -3.54 1.76
N GLN A 48 3.17 -4.82 1.56
CA GLN A 48 3.67 -5.32 0.28
C GLN A 48 2.68 -5.10 -0.86
N ALA A 49 1.37 -5.25 -0.61
CA ALA A 49 0.32 -5.03 -1.61
C ALA A 49 0.36 -3.61 -2.17
N PHE A 50 0.56 -2.59 -1.31
CA PHE A 50 0.68 -1.20 -1.75
C PHE A 50 1.91 -0.94 -2.64
N PHE A 51 3.04 -1.57 -2.34
CA PHE A 51 4.23 -1.49 -3.21
C PHE A 51 3.99 -2.19 -4.56
N ARG A 52 3.26 -3.31 -4.55
CA ARG A 52 2.94 -4.07 -5.76
C ARG A 52 1.91 -3.35 -6.64
N LYS A 53 0.93 -2.66 -6.05
CA LYS A 53 -0.06 -1.83 -6.77
C LYS A 53 0.61 -0.80 -7.69
N ASN A 54 1.75 -0.25 -7.26
CA ASN A 54 2.49 0.77 -8.00
C ASN A 54 3.68 0.20 -8.81
N ALA A 55 3.78 -1.12 -8.96
CA ALA A 55 4.94 -1.75 -9.61
C ALA A 55 5.04 -1.50 -11.12
N GLU A 56 3.93 -1.16 -11.76
CA GLU A 56 3.84 -0.93 -13.21
C GLU A 56 4.34 0.46 -13.63
N ILE A 57 4.50 1.38 -12.67
CA ILE A 57 4.87 2.77 -12.93
C ILE A 57 6.34 2.84 -13.33
N LYS A 58 6.60 3.39 -14.53
CA LYS A 58 7.96 3.51 -15.11
C LYS A 58 8.53 4.93 -15.08
N ASP A 59 7.71 5.97 -14.93
CA ASP A 59 8.21 7.37 -14.90
C ASP A 59 8.99 7.63 -13.59
N PRO A 60 10.29 7.98 -13.66
CA PRO A 60 11.12 8.22 -12.48
C PRO A 60 10.58 9.35 -11.58
N ARG A 61 9.96 10.39 -12.15
CA ARG A 61 9.43 11.52 -11.37
C ARG A 61 8.26 11.09 -10.50
N VAL A 62 7.42 10.21 -11.03
CA VAL A 62 6.28 9.64 -10.29
C VAL A 62 6.80 8.71 -9.19
N ILE A 63 7.82 7.90 -9.49
CA ILE A 63 8.46 7.04 -8.49
C ILE A 63 9.03 7.87 -7.33
N ASP A 64 9.75 8.94 -7.61
CA ASP A 64 10.33 9.81 -6.58
C ASP A 64 9.25 10.48 -5.72
N MET A 65 8.15 10.91 -6.34
CA MET A 65 6.97 11.43 -5.62
C MET A 65 6.36 10.36 -4.72
N LEU A 66 6.16 9.14 -5.21
CA LEU A 66 5.58 8.03 -4.43
C LEU A 66 6.47 7.66 -3.24
N ILE A 67 7.78 7.62 -3.44
CA ILE A 67 8.74 7.38 -2.36
C ILE A 67 8.67 8.50 -1.33
N SER A 68 8.56 9.76 -1.76
CA SER A 68 8.43 10.90 -0.86
C SER A 68 7.15 10.82 -0.03
N LYS A 69 6.00 10.51 -0.67
CA LYS A 69 4.71 10.30 0.02
C LYS A 69 4.78 9.16 1.04
N ALA A 70 5.36 8.02 0.67
CA ALA A 70 5.50 6.88 1.57
C ALA A 70 6.44 7.16 2.77
N ASN A 71 7.47 7.99 2.59
CA ASN A 71 8.31 8.44 3.70
C ASN A 71 7.56 9.37 4.65
N MET A 72 6.79 10.33 4.11
CA MET A 72 5.94 11.21 4.91
C MET A 72 4.95 10.37 5.74
N GLU A 73 4.31 9.40 5.10
CA GLU A 73 3.38 8.50 5.76
C GLU A 73 4.00 7.71 6.92
N LEU A 74 5.21 7.19 6.71
CA LEU A 74 5.93 6.51 7.78
C LEU A 74 6.27 7.48 8.92
N GLU A 75 6.69 8.70 8.62
CA GLU A 75 7.01 9.71 9.64
C GLU A 75 5.77 10.10 10.46
N GLU A 76 4.64 10.36 9.82
CA GLU A 76 3.36 10.64 10.49
C GLU A 76 2.93 9.50 11.43
N THR A 77 3.17 8.26 11.00
CA THR A 77 2.87 7.06 11.79
C THR A 77 3.82 6.89 12.98
N LEU A 78 5.11 7.14 12.78
CA LEU A 78 6.12 7.01 13.83
C LEU A 78 6.04 8.13 14.87
N MET A 79 5.67 9.35 14.44
CA MET A 79 5.50 10.53 15.29
C MET A 79 4.11 10.61 15.94
N GLN A 80 3.26 9.61 15.71
CA GLN A 80 1.89 9.54 16.23
C GLN A 80 1.00 10.72 15.85
N TRP A 81 1.22 11.29 14.66
CA TRP A 81 0.33 12.32 14.12
C TRP A 81 -0.98 11.72 13.60
N LYS A 82 -0.98 10.42 13.29
CA LYS A 82 -2.18 9.65 12.93
C LYS A 82 -2.82 8.99 14.14
N GLN A 83 -4.14 8.80 14.05
CA GLN A 83 -4.94 8.00 14.97
C GLN A 83 -5.00 6.52 14.53
N LYS A 84 -5.34 5.62 15.47
CA LYS A 84 -5.52 4.18 15.24
C LYS A 84 -6.44 3.89 14.05
N ALA A 85 -7.56 4.60 13.94
CA ALA A 85 -8.54 4.40 12.87
C ALA A 85 -7.92 4.52 11.47
N HIS A 86 -7.04 5.49 11.26
CA HIS A 86 -6.38 5.69 9.96
C HIS A 86 -5.45 4.53 9.58
N LEU A 87 -4.83 3.88 10.56
CA LEU A 87 -3.96 2.73 10.31
C LEU A 87 -4.75 1.46 10.07
N VAL A 88 -5.85 1.26 10.79
CA VAL A 88 -6.76 0.12 10.56
C VAL A 88 -7.32 0.19 9.15
N THR A 89 -7.86 1.34 8.72
CA THR A 89 -8.37 1.49 7.35
C THR A 89 -7.28 1.32 6.29
N LEU A 90 -6.06 1.78 6.55
CA LEU A 90 -4.91 1.56 5.67
C LEU A 90 -4.53 0.08 5.57
N LEU A 91 -4.45 -0.65 6.69
CA LEU A 91 -4.08 -2.06 6.70
C LEU A 91 -5.18 -2.92 6.08
N ASP A 92 -6.44 -2.64 6.37
CA ASP A 92 -7.60 -3.33 5.78
C ASP A 92 -7.66 -3.14 4.26
N SER A 93 -7.42 -1.92 3.77
CA SER A 93 -7.36 -1.68 2.32
C SER A 93 -6.18 -2.41 1.66
N GLY A 94 -5.04 -2.52 2.35
CA GLY A 94 -3.92 -3.34 1.89
C GLY A 94 -4.24 -4.83 1.85
N ALA A 95 -4.99 -5.35 2.82
CA ALA A 95 -5.44 -6.73 2.85
C ALA A 95 -6.43 -7.05 1.71
N LYS A 96 -7.37 -6.13 1.41
CA LYS A 96 -8.29 -6.28 0.25
C LYS A 96 -7.56 -6.37 -1.08
N LEU A 97 -6.51 -5.56 -1.29
CA LEU A 97 -5.66 -5.63 -2.48
C LEU A 97 -4.90 -6.96 -2.62
N GLN A 98 -4.76 -7.73 -1.55
CA GLN A 98 -4.25 -9.10 -1.64
C GLN A 98 -5.33 -10.06 -2.10
N ALA A 99 -6.53 -9.94 -1.53
CA ALA A 99 -7.66 -10.81 -1.87
C ALA A 99 -8.08 -10.69 -3.34
N GLU A 100 -8.07 -9.49 -3.92
CA GLU A 100 -8.36 -9.28 -5.36
C GLU A 100 -7.44 -10.07 -6.31
N LYS A 101 -6.25 -10.48 -5.86
CA LYS A 101 -5.36 -11.29 -6.70
C LYS A 101 -5.74 -12.75 -6.76
N ASP A 102 -6.47 -13.23 -5.77
CA ASP A 102 -6.87 -14.63 -5.67
C ASP A 102 -8.20 -14.89 -6.40
N SER A 103 -9.00 -13.85 -6.67
CA SER A 103 -10.32 -13.93 -7.31
C SER A 103 -10.31 -13.93 -8.85
N VAL A 104 -9.20 -14.36 -9.49
CA VAL A 104 -9.04 -14.36 -10.97
C VAL A 104 -10.04 -15.29 -11.70
N PHE A 105 -10.90 -16.02 -10.99
CA PHE A 105 -11.96 -16.84 -11.56
C PHE A 105 -13.31 -16.57 -10.85
N ASP A 106 -14.10 -15.63 -11.37
CA ASP A 106 -15.59 -15.72 -11.44
C ASP A 106 -16.21 -14.49 -12.16
N GLU A 107 -15.91 -14.34 -13.45
CA GLU A 107 -16.48 -13.29 -14.31
C GLU A 107 -18.03 -13.35 -14.38
N TYR A 108 -18.62 -14.51 -14.06
CA TYR A 108 -20.08 -14.72 -14.03
C TYR A 108 -20.75 -14.34 -12.70
N GLU A 109 -20.07 -14.49 -11.55
CA GLU A 109 -20.66 -14.10 -10.26
C GLU A 109 -20.61 -12.59 -10.07
N ASP A 110 -19.51 -11.94 -10.47
CA ASP A 110 -19.39 -10.48 -10.45
C ASP A 110 -20.47 -9.80 -11.30
N GLY A 111 -20.86 -10.41 -12.42
CA GLY A 111 -21.96 -9.92 -13.26
C GLY A 111 -23.34 -9.99 -12.57
N LEU A 112 -23.58 -11.05 -11.79
CA LEU A 112 -24.83 -11.22 -11.03
C LEU A 112 -24.89 -10.28 -9.83
N ASP A 113 -23.80 -10.13 -9.10
CA ASP A 113 -23.71 -9.23 -7.94
C ASP A 113 -23.91 -7.77 -8.37
N ASN A 114 -23.30 -7.36 -9.49
CA ASN A 114 -23.52 -6.03 -10.06
C ASN A 114 -24.97 -5.82 -10.53
N PHE A 115 -25.60 -6.86 -11.10
CA PHE A 115 -27.02 -6.85 -11.48
C PHE A 115 -27.94 -6.71 -10.25
N PHE A 116 -27.71 -7.48 -9.18
CA PHE A 116 -28.52 -7.37 -7.95
C PHE A 116 -28.25 -6.09 -7.15
N ALA A 117 -27.06 -5.51 -7.25
CA ALA A 117 -26.71 -4.22 -6.64
C ALA A 117 -27.29 -3.01 -7.40
N GLY A 118 -27.84 -3.21 -8.61
CA GLY A 118 -28.39 -2.13 -9.44
C GLY A 118 -27.32 -1.19 -9.98
N ILE A 119 -26.07 -1.65 -10.08
CA ILE A 119 -24.98 -0.92 -10.74
C ILE A 119 -25.08 -1.22 -12.23
N ASP A 120 -25.54 -0.25 -13.02
CA ASP A 120 -25.54 -0.35 -14.48
C ASP A 120 -24.09 -0.34 -14.98
N THR A 121 -23.54 -1.52 -15.28
CA THR A 121 -22.21 -1.68 -15.90
C THR A 121 -22.22 -1.38 -17.41
N ASN A 122 -23.29 -0.78 -17.93
CA ASN A 122 -23.40 -0.31 -19.32
C ASN A 122 -22.57 0.98 -19.52
N GLU A 123 -21.27 0.96 -19.25
CA GLU A 123 -20.34 1.86 -19.92
C GLU A 123 -19.91 1.19 -21.23
N ASP A 124 -20.76 1.32 -22.24
CA ASP A 124 -20.37 1.03 -23.62
C ASP A 124 -19.16 1.92 -23.96
N GLU A 125 -18.02 1.27 -24.20
CA GLU A 125 -16.80 1.89 -24.70
C GLU A 125 -17.08 2.81 -25.89
N LYS A 126 -16.43 3.98 -25.89
CA LYS A 126 -16.18 4.77 -27.10
C LYS A 126 -14.73 5.23 -27.14
#